data_AF-A0A957DFV7-F1
#
_entry.id   AF-A0A957DFV7-F1
#
_cell.length_a   1.000
_cell.length_b   1.000
_cell.length_c   1.000
_cell.angle_alpha   90.00
_cell.angle_beta   90.00
_cell.angle_gamma   90.00
#
_symmetry.space_group_name_H-M   'P 1'
#
loop_
_entity.id
_entity.type
_entity.pdbx_description
1 polymer ?
#
loop_
_entity_poly.entity_id
_entity_poly.type
_entity_poly.pdbx_seq_one_letter_code
_entity_poly.pdbx_strand_id
1 'polypeptide(L)'
;MKKRKEKRQSTQQIESDRLELRQRLEQELSQVVLATEGESDLIARLEDGMQGVSLDAYLPALLELYPILSPEIQNQLDTHVPPWLYERNESRLLAKLMRNRDLSAVVRERARLWMQAAWSPTAPVEAAGDISFYQAYHYSDDSQGIIILLWFSDAQRRQAAGMSFLIDYNPPWEGAIKDIGDLPPCSFKQAVRRYVNPWMQRGLKLEKVGAAEAKRIIIQCLEVNRREKIR
;
A
#
# COMPACT_ATOMS: atom_id res chain seq x y z
N MET A 1 40.43 28.25 7.39
CA MET A 1 39.31 28.40 8.36
C MET A 1 38.03 29.02 7.79
N LYS A 2 38.05 29.91 6.78
CA LYS A 2 36.84 30.52 6.18
C LYS A 2 35.86 29.54 5.53
N LYS A 3 36.34 28.57 4.73
CA LYS A 3 35.49 27.54 4.06
C LYS A 3 34.65 26.65 5.00
N ARG A 4 35.02 26.53 6.29
CA ARG A 4 34.24 25.74 7.27
C ARG A 4 33.08 26.55 7.91
N LYS A 5 33.16 27.88 7.92
CA LYS A 5 32.08 28.75 8.44
C LYS A 5 30.96 28.93 7.41
N GLU A 6 31.28 29.14 6.14
CA GLU A 6 30.30 29.24 5.05
C GLU A 6 29.48 27.96 4.88
N LYS A 7 30.13 26.79 4.99
CA LYS A 7 29.43 25.49 4.90
C LYS A 7 28.42 25.29 6.05
N ARG A 8 28.72 25.77 7.27
CA ARG A 8 27.81 25.67 8.43
C ARG A 8 26.62 26.63 8.32
N GLN A 9 26.84 27.85 7.85
CA GLN A 9 25.76 28.82 7.62
C GLN A 9 24.81 28.36 6.51
N SER A 10 25.33 27.78 5.43
CA SER A 10 24.52 27.20 4.36
C SER A 10 23.66 26.02 4.84
N THR A 11 24.18 25.13 5.70
CA THR A 11 23.39 24.01 6.23
C THR A 11 22.30 24.48 7.20
N GLN A 12 22.61 25.44 8.07
CA GLN A 12 21.62 26.02 9.00
C GLN A 12 20.50 26.77 8.29
N GLN A 13 20.81 27.49 7.20
CA GLN A 13 19.79 28.15 6.38
C GLN A 13 18.84 27.13 5.74
N ILE A 14 19.39 26.05 5.15
CA ILE A 14 18.61 24.97 4.51
C ILE A 14 17.70 24.25 5.53
N GLU A 15 18.18 24.03 6.75
CA GLU A 15 17.37 23.44 7.83
C GLU A 15 16.25 24.38 8.30
N SER A 16 16.52 25.68 8.38
CA SER A 16 15.52 26.70 8.72
C SER A 16 14.43 26.78 7.65
N ASP A 17 14.81 26.86 6.38
CA ASP A 17 13.87 26.94 5.24
C ASP A 17 12.99 25.68 5.16
N ARG A 18 13.55 24.50 5.48
CA ARG A 18 12.79 23.24 5.56
C ARG A 18 11.80 23.21 6.71
N LEU A 19 12.18 23.75 7.87
CA LEU A 19 11.30 23.79 9.03
C LEU A 19 10.12 24.76 8.80
N GLU A 20 10.38 25.93 8.22
CA GLU A 20 9.34 26.90 7.85
C GLU A 20 8.36 26.32 6.83
N LEU A 21 8.88 25.65 5.79
CA LEU A 21 8.06 24.98 4.79
C LEU A 21 7.18 23.89 5.43
N ARG A 22 7.75 23.10 6.34
CA ARG A 22 7.02 22.06 7.06
C ARG A 22 5.89 22.64 7.91
N GLN A 23 6.16 23.70 8.66
CA GLN A 23 5.15 24.34 9.51
C GLN A 23 4.01 24.95 8.67
N ARG A 24 4.35 25.56 7.54
CA ARG A 24 3.36 26.11 6.60
C ARG A 24 2.46 25.01 6.03
N LEU A 25 3.05 23.91 5.56
CA LEU A 25 2.32 22.74 5.05
C LEU A 25 1.41 22.13 6.11
N GLU A 26 1.88 22.01 7.35
CA GLU A 26 1.08 21.48 8.45
C GLU A 26 -0.14 22.36 8.74
N GLN A 27 0.01 23.68 8.71
CA GLN A 27 -1.10 24.62 8.89
C GLN A 27 -2.10 24.54 7.73
N GLU A 28 -1.62 24.50 6.49
CA GLU A 28 -2.45 24.44 5.28
C GLU A 28 -3.27 23.14 5.22
N LEU A 29 -2.64 22.00 5.50
CA LEU A 29 -3.29 20.68 5.50
C LEU A 29 -4.24 20.49 6.68
N SER A 30 -3.95 21.08 7.85
CA SER A 30 -4.87 21.06 8.99
C SER A 30 -6.16 21.84 8.71
N GLN A 31 -6.10 22.87 7.86
CA GLN A 31 -7.29 23.61 7.44
C GLN A 31 -8.15 22.86 6.41
N VAL A 32 -7.56 21.93 5.65
CA VAL A 32 -8.30 21.07 4.70
C VAL A 32 -9.29 20.16 5.43
N VAL A 33 -8.97 19.70 6.64
CA VAL A 33 -9.89 18.85 7.45
C VAL A 33 -11.12 19.62 7.91
N LEU A 34 -11.00 20.94 8.11
CA LEU A 34 -12.08 21.79 8.61
C LEU A 34 -13.01 22.26 7.49
N ALA A 35 -12.50 22.41 6.27
CA ALA A 35 -13.28 22.73 5.09
C ALA A 35 -13.75 21.42 4.44
N THR A 36 -15.01 21.04 4.68
CA THR A 36 -15.68 19.91 4.01
C THR A 36 -16.02 20.27 2.54
N GLU A 37 -15.07 20.81 1.80
CA GLU A 37 -15.23 21.32 0.44
C GLU A 37 -14.29 20.55 -0.52
N GLY A 38 -14.73 20.35 -1.76
CA GLY A 38 -14.40 19.18 -2.59
C GLY A 38 -12.98 19.08 -3.16
N GLU A 39 -12.81 18.12 -4.09
CA GLU A 39 -11.55 17.77 -4.80
C GLU A 39 -10.75 18.95 -5.35
N SER A 40 -11.42 20.03 -5.78
CA SER A 40 -10.77 21.23 -6.33
C SER A 40 -10.01 22.05 -5.28
N ASP A 41 -10.37 21.96 -4.00
CA ASP A 41 -9.80 22.83 -2.96
C ASP A 41 -8.45 22.33 -2.45
N LEU A 42 -8.21 21.01 -2.47
CA LEU A 42 -6.92 20.45 -2.07
C LEU A 42 -5.82 20.79 -3.07
N ILE A 43 -6.06 20.61 -4.36
CA ILE A 43 -5.06 20.92 -5.39
C ILE A 43 -4.72 22.41 -5.39
N ALA A 44 -5.73 23.28 -5.32
CA ALA A 44 -5.50 24.72 -5.25
C ALA A 44 -4.66 25.12 -4.02
N ARG A 45 -4.87 24.47 -2.87
CA ARG A 45 -4.06 24.69 -1.66
C ARG A 45 -2.65 24.13 -1.79
N LEU A 46 -2.47 22.96 -2.40
CA LEU A 46 -1.13 22.42 -2.69
C LEU A 46 -0.35 23.37 -3.61
N GLU A 47 -1.01 23.97 -4.60
CA GLU A 47 -0.39 24.97 -5.49
C GLU A 47 -0.07 26.28 -4.78
N ASP A 48 -0.94 26.75 -3.89
CA ASP A 48 -0.69 27.95 -3.06
C ASP A 48 0.49 27.74 -2.09
N GLY A 49 0.54 26.58 -1.44
CA GLY A 49 1.65 26.18 -0.58
C GLY A 49 2.98 26.05 -1.33
N MET A 50 2.94 25.78 -2.63
CA MET A 50 4.12 25.71 -3.49
C MET A 50 4.58 27.09 -3.98
N GLN A 51 3.83 28.18 -3.76
CA GLN A 51 4.24 29.51 -4.21
C GLN A 51 5.60 29.92 -3.62
N GLY A 52 6.55 30.21 -4.50
CA GLY A 52 7.91 30.58 -4.14
C GLY A 52 8.84 29.41 -3.80
N VAL A 53 8.38 28.16 -3.89
CA VAL A 53 9.14 26.95 -3.54
C VAL A 53 9.20 26.00 -4.74
N SER A 54 10.37 25.46 -5.03
CA SER A 54 10.50 24.44 -6.09
C SER A 54 9.85 23.12 -5.67
N LEU A 55 9.24 22.41 -6.63
CA LEU A 55 8.63 21.10 -6.37
C LEU A 55 9.63 20.07 -5.82
N ASP A 56 10.91 20.18 -6.21
CA ASP A 56 12.03 19.39 -5.68
C ASP A 56 12.23 19.57 -4.16
N ALA A 57 11.89 20.73 -3.60
CA ALA A 57 11.96 21.03 -2.17
C ALA A 57 10.63 20.78 -1.45
N TYR A 58 9.52 21.02 -2.14
CA TYR A 58 8.16 20.86 -1.63
C TYR A 58 7.78 19.40 -1.40
N LEU A 59 8.01 18.54 -2.40
CA LEU A 59 7.55 17.15 -2.39
C LEU A 59 8.18 16.30 -1.26
N PRO A 60 9.48 16.44 -0.92
CA PRO A 60 10.06 15.78 0.25
C PRO A 60 9.41 16.21 1.57
N ALA A 61 9.13 17.51 1.74
CA ALA A 61 8.52 18.02 2.98
C ALA A 61 7.09 17.49 3.14
N LEU A 62 6.31 17.46 2.05
CA LEU A 62 4.98 16.87 2.04
C LEU A 62 5.01 15.38 2.40
N LEU A 63 5.94 14.63 1.81
CA LEU A 63 6.11 13.20 2.10
C LEU A 63 6.57 12.92 3.54
N GLU A 64 7.41 13.78 4.12
CA GLU A 64 7.85 13.67 5.51
C GLU A 64 6.72 13.97 6.50
N LEU A 65 5.79 14.87 6.14
CA LEU A 65 4.59 15.17 6.92
C LEU A 65 3.53 14.08 6.82
N TYR A 66 3.42 13.42 5.67
CA TYR A 66 2.42 12.39 5.40
C TYR A 66 2.09 11.44 6.58
N PRO A 67 3.08 10.78 7.24
CA PRO A 67 2.79 9.82 8.31
C PRO A 67 2.19 10.41 9.59
N ILE A 68 2.26 11.73 9.79
CA ILE A 68 1.71 12.41 10.97
C ILE A 68 0.37 13.10 10.70
N LEU A 69 -0.10 13.11 9.45
CA LEU A 69 -1.41 13.66 9.08
C LEU A 69 -2.54 12.71 9.46
N SER A 70 -3.77 13.22 9.55
CA SER A 70 -4.95 12.37 9.78
C SER A 70 -5.20 11.42 8.60
N PRO A 71 -5.84 10.26 8.82
CA PRO A 71 -6.17 9.31 7.75
C PRO A 71 -6.97 9.92 6.60
N GLU A 72 -7.83 10.89 6.90
CA GLU A 72 -8.66 11.59 5.91
C GLU A 72 -7.79 12.41 4.95
N ILE A 73 -6.86 13.22 5.48
CA ILE A 73 -5.92 13.98 4.66
C ILE A 73 -5.02 13.04 3.86
N GLN A 74 -4.52 11.98 4.51
CA GLN A 74 -3.69 10.97 3.85
C GLN A 74 -4.39 10.38 2.62
N ASN A 75 -5.66 10.01 2.75
CA ASN A 75 -6.47 9.46 1.66
C ASN A 75 -6.70 10.49 0.54
N GLN A 76 -6.96 11.75 0.89
CA GLN A 76 -7.10 12.80 -0.12
C GLN A 76 -5.78 13.04 -0.87
N LEU A 77 -4.64 13.08 -0.17
CA LEU A 77 -3.33 13.23 -0.82
C LEU A 77 -3.02 12.04 -1.73
N ASP A 78 -3.29 10.82 -1.30
CA ASP A 78 -3.13 9.62 -2.13
C ASP A 78 -3.98 9.68 -3.40
N THR A 79 -5.19 10.24 -3.31
CA THR A 79 -6.12 10.35 -4.43
C THR A 79 -5.66 11.42 -5.44
N HIS A 80 -5.25 12.59 -4.96
CA HIS A 80 -5.10 13.79 -5.82
C HIS A 80 -3.65 14.12 -6.19
N VAL A 81 -2.66 13.79 -5.35
CA VAL A 81 -1.24 14.11 -5.64
C VAL A 81 -0.70 13.36 -6.86
N PRO A 82 -0.98 12.05 -7.06
CA PRO A 82 -0.42 11.35 -8.22
C PRO A 82 -0.94 11.84 -9.58
N PRO A 83 -2.26 12.07 -9.78
CA PRO A 83 -2.76 12.72 -11.00
C PRO A 83 -2.16 14.12 -11.21
N TRP A 84 -2.08 14.93 -10.15
CA TRP A 84 -1.49 16.27 -10.22
C TRP A 84 0.00 16.24 -10.67
N LEU A 85 0.79 15.27 -10.18
CA LEU A 85 2.18 15.10 -10.63
C LEU A 85 2.28 14.62 -12.07
N TYR A 86 1.31 13.81 -12.55
CA TYR A 86 1.25 13.35 -13.93
C TYR A 86 0.96 14.49 -14.91
N GLU A 87 -0.06 15.31 -14.61
CA GLU A 87 -0.48 16.44 -15.45
C GLU A 87 0.65 17.45 -15.66
N ARG A 88 1.52 17.59 -14.65
CA ARG A 88 2.69 18.47 -14.69
C ARG A 88 3.92 17.84 -15.36
N ASN A 89 3.86 16.56 -15.77
CA ASN A 89 4.98 15.79 -16.28
C ASN A 89 6.15 15.66 -15.29
N GLU A 90 5.85 15.73 -13.98
CA GLU A 90 6.84 15.75 -12.89
C GLU A 90 6.96 14.41 -12.15
N SER A 91 6.35 13.34 -12.68
CA SER A 91 6.43 11.99 -12.09
C SER A 91 7.87 11.49 -11.93
N ARG A 92 8.83 12.02 -12.71
CA ARG A 92 10.26 11.70 -12.61
C ARG A 92 10.92 12.28 -11.36
N LEU A 93 10.34 13.29 -10.71
CA LEU A 93 10.87 13.86 -9.46
C LEU A 93 10.80 12.85 -8.31
N LEU A 94 9.72 12.08 -8.21
CA LEU A 94 9.62 10.99 -7.23
C LEU A 94 10.73 9.96 -7.41
N ALA A 95 11.05 9.59 -8.66
CA ALA A 95 12.16 8.69 -8.96
C ALA A 95 13.53 9.27 -8.56
N LYS A 96 13.72 10.59 -8.72
CA LYS A 96 14.92 11.32 -8.27
C LYS A 96 15.02 11.32 -6.74
N LEU A 97 13.92 11.58 -6.04
CA LEU A 97 13.85 11.57 -4.58
C LEU A 97 14.13 10.19 -3.99
N MET A 98 13.59 9.11 -4.57
CA MET A 98 13.85 7.74 -4.12
C MET A 98 15.33 7.33 -4.22
N ARG A 99 16.13 7.98 -5.08
CA ARG A 99 17.58 7.74 -5.17
C ARG A 99 18.37 8.41 -4.05
N ASN A 100 17.80 9.44 -3.39
CA ASN A 100 18.41 10.06 -2.23
C ASN A 100 18.25 9.15 -0.99
N ARG A 101 19.37 8.83 -0.33
CA ARG A 101 19.40 7.85 0.75
C ARG A 101 18.81 8.34 2.07
N ASP A 102 18.54 9.63 2.19
CA ASP A 102 18.12 10.27 3.45
C ASP A 102 16.62 10.14 3.75
N LEU A 103 15.84 9.55 2.84
CA LEU A 103 14.42 9.30 3.07
C LEU A 103 14.20 8.04 3.93
N SER A 104 13.33 8.17 4.94
CA SER A 104 12.87 7.05 5.77
C SER A 104 12.17 5.97 4.93
N ALA A 105 12.11 4.73 5.44
CA ALA A 105 11.50 3.62 4.72
C ALA A 105 10.02 3.87 4.40
N VAL A 106 9.28 4.47 5.34
CA VAL A 106 7.87 4.84 5.17
C VAL A 106 7.70 5.87 4.06
N VAL A 107 8.52 6.92 4.08
CA VAL A 107 8.51 7.99 3.09
C VAL A 107 8.86 7.47 1.69
N ARG A 108 9.87 6.60 1.60
CA ARG A 108 10.29 6.00 0.34
C ARG A 108 9.21 5.11 -0.27
N GLU A 109 8.51 4.35 0.56
CA GLU A 109 7.41 3.51 0.11
C GLU A 109 6.23 4.35 -0.38
N ARG A 110 5.90 5.45 0.31
CA ARG A 110 4.87 6.38 -0.15
C ARG A 110 5.22 7.02 -1.50
N ALA A 111 6.46 7.50 -1.64
CA ALA A 111 6.95 8.07 -2.89
C ALA A 111 6.87 7.06 -4.06
N ARG A 112 7.14 5.77 -3.78
CA ARG A 112 7.00 4.69 -4.76
C ARG A 112 5.55 4.52 -5.21
N LEU A 113 4.60 4.56 -4.28
CA LEU A 113 3.16 4.40 -4.58
C LEU A 113 2.64 5.56 -5.42
N TRP A 114 2.94 6.81 -5.03
CA TRP A 114 2.56 7.98 -5.82
C TRP A 114 3.19 7.97 -7.22
N MET A 115 4.42 7.47 -7.36
CA MET A 115 5.07 7.35 -8.66
C MET A 115 4.37 6.33 -9.56
N GLN A 116 3.92 5.20 -9.00
CA GLN A 116 3.17 4.18 -9.75
C GLN A 116 1.81 4.70 -10.21
N ALA A 117 1.10 5.37 -9.31
CA ALA A 117 -0.18 5.99 -9.59
C ALA A 117 -0.08 7.10 -10.66
N ALA A 118 0.97 7.94 -10.58
CA ALA A 118 1.20 8.99 -11.56
C ALA A 118 1.48 8.44 -12.97
N TRP A 119 2.03 7.23 -13.12
CA TRP A 119 2.24 6.62 -14.44
C TRP A 119 1.03 5.86 -14.99
N SER A 120 -0.03 5.71 -14.20
CA SER A 120 -1.28 5.07 -14.62
C SER A 120 -2.48 5.81 -14.01
N PRO A 121 -2.84 7.01 -14.52
CA PRO A 121 -3.86 7.88 -13.92
C PRO A 121 -5.26 7.26 -13.88
N THR A 122 -5.52 6.20 -14.66
CA THR A 122 -6.78 5.46 -14.69
C THR A 122 -6.80 4.24 -13.76
N ALA A 123 -5.68 3.93 -13.10
CA ALA A 123 -5.68 2.98 -12.00
C ALA A 123 -6.09 3.75 -10.75
N PRO A 124 -7.21 3.40 -10.08
CA PRO A 124 -7.51 3.97 -8.78
C PRO A 124 -6.28 3.79 -7.89
N VAL A 125 -5.84 4.88 -7.26
CA VAL A 125 -4.85 4.80 -6.19
C VAL A 125 -5.57 4.12 -5.05
N GLU A 126 -5.58 2.79 -5.06
CA GLU A 126 -5.93 2.01 -3.89
C GLU A 126 -4.95 2.46 -2.80
N ALA A 127 -5.48 3.29 -1.90
CA ALA A 127 -4.80 3.83 -0.73
C ALA A 127 -3.92 2.74 -0.15
N ALA A 128 -2.64 3.08 0.09
CA ALA A 128 -1.60 2.14 0.51
C ALA A 128 -2.12 0.97 1.36
N GLY A 129 -2.28 -0.16 0.69
CA GLY A 129 -2.69 -1.42 1.26
C GLY A 129 -2.73 -2.44 0.13
N ASP A 130 -1.67 -3.26 0.05
CA ASP A 130 -1.68 -4.55 -0.65
C ASP A 130 -1.81 -4.61 -2.17
N ILE A 131 -0.67 -4.48 -2.86
CA ILE A 131 -0.33 -5.50 -3.89
C ILE A 131 0.76 -6.41 -3.32
N SER A 132 0.45 -6.96 -2.14
CA SER A 132 1.18 -8.07 -1.55
C SER A 132 0.75 -9.39 -2.20
N PHE A 133 -0.45 -9.49 -2.80
CA PHE A 133 -0.92 -10.74 -3.43
C PHE A 133 0.10 -11.31 -4.43
N TYR A 134 0.53 -12.55 -4.16
CA TYR A 134 1.42 -13.28 -5.04
C TYR A 134 0.65 -14.28 -5.90
N GLN A 135 -0.07 -15.20 -5.25
CA GLN A 135 -0.79 -16.28 -5.92
C GLN A 135 -1.77 -16.91 -4.95
N ALA A 136 -2.91 -17.39 -5.45
CA ALA A 136 -3.78 -18.30 -4.72
C ALA A 136 -3.91 -19.64 -5.44
N TYR A 137 -4.16 -20.69 -4.67
CA TYR A 137 -4.46 -22.03 -5.14
C TYR A 137 -5.75 -22.51 -4.51
N HIS A 138 -6.63 -23.13 -5.29
CA HIS A 138 -7.90 -23.66 -4.82
C HIS A 138 -8.12 -25.07 -5.33
N TYR A 139 -8.71 -25.90 -4.48
CA TYR A 139 -9.26 -27.20 -4.84
C TYR A 139 -10.61 -27.31 -4.13
N SER A 140 -11.58 -27.92 -4.79
CA SER A 140 -12.86 -28.28 -4.19
C SER A 140 -13.41 -29.54 -4.82
N ASP A 141 -14.14 -30.30 -4.03
CA ASP A 141 -15.12 -31.29 -4.46
C ASP A 141 -16.50 -30.97 -3.86
N ASP A 142 -17.46 -31.88 -4.02
CA ASP A 142 -18.84 -31.72 -3.56
C ASP A 142 -18.97 -31.60 -2.03
N SER A 143 -17.92 -31.93 -1.28
CA SER A 143 -17.92 -31.96 0.19
C SER A 143 -17.03 -30.89 0.80
N GLN A 144 -15.79 -30.78 0.32
CA GLN A 144 -14.76 -29.97 0.95
C GLN A 144 -13.92 -29.23 -0.09
N GLY A 145 -13.27 -28.17 0.37
CA GLY A 145 -12.29 -27.45 -0.39
C GLY A 145 -11.09 -27.04 0.44
N ILE A 146 -10.08 -26.54 -0.24
CA ILE A 146 -8.95 -25.85 0.37
C ILE A 146 -8.60 -24.66 -0.51
N ILE A 147 -8.35 -23.53 0.13
CA ILE A 147 -7.76 -22.38 -0.52
C ILE A 147 -6.49 -21.95 0.19
N ILE A 148 -5.42 -21.80 -0.57
CA ILE A 148 -4.11 -21.35 -0.09
C ILE A 148 -3.84 -19.99 -0.72
N LEU A 149 -3.76 -18.95 0.12
CA LEU A 149 -3.39 -17.60 -0.28
C LEU A 149 -1.91 -17.39 0.02
N LEU A 150 -1.18 -16.84 -0.93
CA LEU A 150 0.20 -16.42 -0.75
C LEU A 150 0.34 -14.94 -1.10
N TRP A 151 1.09 -14.21 -0.28
CA TRP A 151 1.43 -12.81 -0.49
C TRP A 151 2.91 -12.55 -0.20
N PHE A 152 3.49 -11.57 -0.87
CA PHE A 152 4.83 -11.08 -0.61
C PHE A 152 4.90 -10.46 0.78
N SER A 153 5.84 -10.94 1.59
CA SER A 153 6.06 -10.45 2.95
C SER A 153 7.19 -9.41 3.03
N ASP A 154 7.87 -9.13 1.91
CA ASP A 154 8.88 -8.07 1.81
C ASP A 154 8.68 -7.23 0.55
N ALA A 155 9.06 -5.95 0.62
CA ALA A 155 8.94 -5.01 -0.51
C ALA A 155 9.78 -5.43 -1.74
N GLN A 156 10.82 -6.23 -1.51
CA GLN A 156 11.68 -6.77 -2.58
C GLN A 156 11.10 -8.03 -3.23
N ARG A 157 9.95 -8.53 -2.77
CA ARG A 157 9.23 -9.71 -3.32
C ARG A 157 10.09 -10.98 -3.36
N ARG A 158 10.99 -11.13 -2.40
CA ARG A 158 11.86 -12.31 -2.26
C ARG A 158 11.23 -13.35 -1.34
N GLN A 159 10.41 -12.89 -0.39
CA GLN A 159 9.72 -13.74 0.57
C GLN A 159 8.22 -13.71 0.35
N ALA A 160 7.57 -14.86 0.59
CA ALA A 160 6.14 -15.01 0.61
C ALA A 160 5.71 -15.63 1.93
N ALA A 161 4.69 -15.04 2.54
CA ALA A 161 3.90 -15.64 3.60
C ALA A 161 2.56 -16.08 3.01
N GLY A 162 1.72 -16.74 3.81
CA GLY A 162 0.43 -17.16 3.34
C GLY A 162 -0.53 -17.56 4.44
N MET A 163 -1.71 -17.95 4.01
CA MET A 163 -2.74 -18.52 4.85
C MET A 163 -3.44 -19.63 4.06
N SER A 164 -3.78 -20.73 4.73
CA SER A 164 -4.63 -21.76 4.16
C SER A 164 -5.96 -21.80 4.91
N PHE A 165 -7.04 -22.02 4.17
CA PHE A 165 -8.37 -22.24 4.71
C PHE A 165 -8.85 -23.60 4.22
N LEU A 166 -9.37 -24.42 5.12
CA LEU A 166 -10.21 -25.54 4.72
C LEU A 166 -11.64 -25.03 4.54
N ILE A 167 -12.34 -25.58 3.57
CA ILE A 167 -13.71 -25.21 3.23
C ILE A 167 -14.59 -26.44 3.39
N ASP A 168 -15.77 -26.26 3.98
CA ASP A 168 -16.84 -27.24 4.01
C ASP A 168 -18.04 -26.68 3.27
N TYR A 169 -18.50 -27.36 2.22
CA TYR A 169 -19.64 -26.92 1.42
C TYR A 169 -20.98 -27.37 2.00
N ASN A 170 -20.97 -28.28 2.98
CA ASN A 170 -22.16 -28.74 3.69
C ASN A 170 -22.01 -28.57 5.22
N PRO A 171 -21.75 -27.34 5.71
CA PRO A 171 -21.41 -27.13 7.12
C PRO A 171 -22.65 -27.34 7.99
N PRO A 172 -22.71 -28.38 8.84
CA PRO A 172 -23.91 -28.59 9.64
C PRO A 172 -23.82 -27.86 11.00
N TRP A 173 -22.62 -27.46 11.46
CA TRP A 173 -22.39 -26.86 12.79
C TRP A 173 -21.15 -25.96 12.92
N GLU A 174 -20.05 -26.25 12.20
CA GLU A 174 -18.74 -25.58 12.40
C GLU A 174 -18.45 -24.44 11.41
N GLY A 175 -19.34 -24.24 10.44
CA GLY A 175 -19.18 -23.23 9.40
C GLY A 175 -18.42 -23.73 8.17
N ALA A 176 -18.61 -23.03 7.06
CA ALA A 176 -18.06 -23.29 5.75
C ALA A 176 -16.57 -22.96 5.65
N ILE A 177 -16.03 -22.09 6.49
CA ILE A 177 -14.57 -21.92 6.64
C ILE A 177 -14.13 -22.67 7.88
N LYS A 178 -13.25 -23.65 7.66
CA LYS A 178 -12.62 -24.50 8.65
C LYS A 178 -11.11 -24.24 8.70
N ASP A 179 -10.48 -24.66 9.80
CA ASP A 179 -9.04 -24.68 10.05
C ASP A 179 -8.23 -23.63 9.27
N ILE A 180 -8.03 -22.47 9.89
CA ILE A 180 -7.18 -21.41 9.34
C ILE A 180 -5.74 -21.70 9.74
N GLY A 181 -4.89 -21.94 8.74
CA GLY A 181 -3.47 -22.20 8.93
C GLY A 181 -2.64 -20.99 8.53
N ASP A 182 -1.88 -20.43 9.47
CA ASP A 182 -0.86 -19.43 9.17
C ASP A 182 0.35 -20.09 8.50
N LEU A 183 0.83 -19.50 7.40
CA LEU A 183 1.98 -19.99 6.65
C LEU A 183 3.13 -18.98 6.78
N PRO A 184 4.15 -19.27 7.61
CA PRO A 184 5.23 -18.33 7.89
C PRO A 184 6.01 -17.88 6.64
N PRO A 185 6.62 -16.69 6.66
CA PRO A 185 7.44 -16.20 5.56
C PRO A 185 8.56 -17.18 5.16
N CYS A 186 8.69 -17.47 3.87
CA CYS A 186 9.85 -18.15 3.29
C CYS A 186 10.10 -17.65 1.87
N SER A 187 11.15 -18.11 1.19
CA SER A 187 11.38 -17.67 -0.20
C SER A 187 10.21 -18.08 -1.11
N PHE A 188 9.87 -17.26 -2.11
CA PHE A 188 8.71 -17.55 -2.97
C PHE A 188 8.78 -18.93 -3.66
N LYS A 189 9.99 -19.39 -4.01
CA LYS A 189 10.22 -20.74 -4.57
C LYS A 189 9.94 -21.84 -3.54
N GLN A 190 10.23 -21.58 -2.27
CA GLN A 190 9.95 -22.51 -1.17
C GLN A 190 8.49 -22.49 -0.76
N ALA A 191 7.78 -21.36 -0.88
CA ALA A 191 6.38 -21.25 -0.47
C ALA A 191 5.49 -22.27 -1.23
N VAL A 192 5.60 -22.33 -2.55
CA VAL A 192 4.85 -23.32 -3.35
C VAL A 192 5.28 -24.75 -2.98
N ARG A 193 6.59 -25.00 -2.89
CA ARG A 193 7.12 -26.32 -2.54
C ARG A 193 6.67 -26.81 -1.15
N ARG A 194 6.55 -25.90 -0.19
CA ARG A 194 6.27 -26.21 1.21
C ARG A 194 4.78 -26.26 1.51
N TYR A 195 3.99 -25.39 0.88
CA TYR A 195 2.59 -25.21 1.22
C TYR A 195 1.63 -25.79 0.19
N VAL A 196 1.99 -25.83 -1.09
CA VAL A 196 1.11 -26.29 -2.17
C VAL A 196 1.43 -27.73 -2.57
N ASN A 197 2.71 -28.03 -2.83
CA ASN A 197 3.12 -29.35 -3.33
C ASN A 197 2.72 -30.52 -2.42
N PRO A 198 2.73 -30.43 -1.07
CA PRO A 198 2.32 -31.56 -0.23
C PRO A 198 0.87 -32.00 -0.48
N TRP A 199 -0.03 -31.06 -0.78
CA TRP A 199 -1.41 -31.37 -1.14
C TRP A 199 -1.52 -32.01 -2.52
N MET A 200 -0.79 -31.49 -3.50
CA MET A 200 -0.71 -32.10 -4.83
C MET A 200 -0.16 -33.52 -4.79
N GLN A 201 0.83 -33.77 -3.94
CA GLN A 201 1.40 -35.11 -3.71
C GLN A 201 0.41 -36.07 -3.05
N ARG A 202 -0.57 -35.54 -2.30
CA ARG A 202 -1.70 -36.31 -1.74
C ARG A 202 -2.84 -36.52 -2.73
N GLY A 203 -2.69 -36.08 -3.99
CA GLY A 203 -3.66 -36.30 -5.06
C GLY A 203 -4.66 -35.15 -5.27
N LEU A 204 -4.57 -34.05 -4.51
CA LEU A 204 -5.45 -32.89 -4.70
C LEU A 204 -5.00 -32.08 -5.92
N LYS A 205 -5.94 -31.80 -6.83
CA LYS A 205 -5.70 -30.98 -8.02
C LYS A 205 -5.89 -29.50 -7.70
N LEU A 206 -4.90 -28.90 -7.05
CA LEU A 206 -4.91 -27.47 -6.75
C LEU A 206 -4.72 -26.65 -8.03
N GLU A 207 -5.73 -25.85 -8.35
CA GLU A 207 -5.73 -24.93 -9.47
C GLU A 207 -5.31 -23.54 -9.04
N LYS A 208 -4.59 -22.82 -9.92
CA LYS A 208 -4.22 -21.44 -9.67
C LYS A 208 -5.43 -20.55 -9.89
N VAL A 209 -5.78 -19.76 -8.88
CA VAL A 209 -6.87 -18.78 -8.96
C VAL A 209 -6.35 -17.37 -8.72
N GLY A 210 -7.04 -16.39 -9.30
CA GLY A 210 -6.72 -14.97 -9.11
C GLY A 210 -7.19 -14.45 -7.74
N ALA A 211 -6.71 -13.27 -7.34
CA ALA A 211 -7.08 -12.65 -6.06
C ALA A 211 -8.58 -12.41 -5.93
N ALA A 212 -9.23 -11.91 -6.99
CA ALA A 212 -10.66 -11.63 -7.01
C ALA A 212 -11.49 -12.92 -6.84
N GLU A 213 -11.09 -14.00 -7.49
CA GLU A 213 -11.74 -15.30 -7.38
C GLU A 213 -11.55 -15.92 -6.01
N ALA A 214 -10.33 -15.89 -5.48
CA ALA A 214 -10.02 -16.34 -4.13
C ALA A 214 -10.86 -15.60 -3.07
N LYS A 215 -10.93 -14.27 -3.18
CA LYS A 215 -11.75 -13.42 -2.33
C LYS A 215 -13.22 -13.79 -2.43
N ARG A 216 -13.74 -13.98 -3.65
CA ARG A 216 -15.14 -14.37 -3.89
C ARG A 216 -15.47 -15.71 -3.21
N ILE A 217 -14.61 -16.72 -3.35
CA ILE A 217 -14.80 -18.04 -2.72
C ILE A 217 -14.87 -17.89 -1.20
N ILE A 218 -13.93 -17.17 -0.60
CA ILE A 218 -13.87 -16.95 0.85
C ILE A 218 -15.12 -16.21 1.35
N ILE A 219 -15.50 -15.11 0.68
CA ILE A 219 -16.69 -14.34 1.06
C ILE A 219 -17.94 -15.20 0.96
N GLN A 220 -18.10 -15.98 -0.12
CA GLN A 220 -19.25 -16.87 -0.28
C GLN A 220 -19.35 -17.88 0.87
N CYS A 221 -18.22 -18.44 1.32
CA CYS A 221 -18.20 -19.34 2.48
C CYS A 221 -18.59 -18.59 3.78
N LEU A 222 -18.07 -17.39 4.00
CA LEU A 222 -18.43 -16.57 5.16
C LEU A 222 -19.90 -16.14 5.15
N GLU A 223 -20.49 -15.90 3.98
CA GLU A 223 -21.91 -15.61 3.82
C GLU A 223 -22.79 -16.81 4.18
N VAL A 224 -22.35 -18.04 3.86
CA VAL A 224 -23.00 -19.26 4.34
C VAL A 224 -22.98 -19.29 5.87
N ASN A 225 -21.85 -19.05 6.53
CA ASN A 225 -21.78 -18.98 8.00
C ASN A 225 -22.78 -17.97 8.56
N ARG A 226 -22.82 -16.78 7.96
CA ARG A 226 -23.74 -15.71 8.39
C ARG A 226 -25.20 -16.14 8.25
N ARG A 227 -25.57 -16.76 7.12
CA ARG A 227 -26.94 -17.23 6.85
C ARG A 227 -27.36 -18.31 7.84
N GLU A 228 -26.47 -19.27 8.09
CA GLU A 228 -26.69 -20.37 9.04
C GLU A 228 -26.49 -19.96 10.51
N LYS A 229 -26.19 -18.67 10.77
CA LYS A 229 -25.92 -18.10 12.12
C LYS A 229 -24.79 -18.80 12.88
N ILE A 230 -23.80 -19.31 12.15
CA ILE A 230 -22.59 -19.92 12.70
C ILE A 230 -21.58 -18.79 12.94
N ARG A 231 -21.01 -18.73 14.16
CA ARG A 231 -20.09 -17.67 14.60
C ARG A 231 -18.67 -17.88 14.10
#